data_AF-A0A4D9CZ77-F1
#
_entry.id   AF-A0A4D9CZ77-F1
#
_cell.length_a   1.000
_cell.length_b   1.000
_cell.length_c   1.000
_cell.angle_alpha   90.00
_cell.angle_beta   90.00
_cell.angle_gamma   90.00
#
_symmetry.space_group_name_H-M   'P 1'
#
loop_
_entity.id
_entity.type
_entity.pdbx_description
1 polymer ?
#
loop_
_entity_poly.entity_id
_entity_poly.type
_entity_poly.pdbx_seq_one_letter_code
_entity_poly.pdbx_strand_id
1 'polypeptide(L)'
;MWTVPNIITLARILSSPLLAGLILQGRYSYAVMGLAVAAGSDWLDGHIAKNYNQSSVLGSFLDPLADKVLVAALAVPLAFQGLIPTPLLVVVLGRDALLIGGSFIKRLQNRPAGAPFFDTSSSATFQITPNLLSKINTTLQFTVLTFALCRALWGDAIPAAVDEVFEPLCWLTGGTTVGSGLTYLAGDGTGSLLRKRGKKEGDARMKATAAGRKIDEQRR
;
A
#
# COMPACT_ATOMS: atom_id res chain seq x y z
N MET A 1 -1.73 -21.86 10.21
CA MET A 1 -2.93 -21.16 9.68
C MET A 1 -3.33 -19.93 10.49
N TRP A 2 -2.77 -19.68 11.68
CA TRP A 2 -2.88 -18.39 12.38
C TRP A 2 -1.48 -17.97 12.80
N THR A 3 -0.96 -16.91 12.20
CA THR A 3 0.32 -16.30 12.60
C THR A 3 0.00 -15.05 13.43
N VAL A 4 0.88 -14.72 14.39
CA VAL A 4 0.73 -13.51 15.21
C VAL A 4 0.50 -12.24 14.36
N PRO A 5 1.22 -12.04 13.23
CA PRO A 5 0.95 -10.92 12.33
C PRO A 5 -0.49 -10.87 11.82
N ASN A 6 -1.07 -11.99 11.37
CA ASN A 6 -2.43 -11.99 10.83
C ASN A 6 -3.48 -11.56 11.86
N ILE A 7 -3.29 -11.90 13.14
CA ILE A 7 -4.21 -11.50 14.21
C ILE A 7 -4.13 -9.99 14.43
N ILE A 8 -2.92 -9.42 14.39
CA ILE A 8 -2.70 -7.98 14.53
C ILE A 8 -3.33 -7.22 13.35
N THR A 9 -3.11 -7.70 12.11
CA THR A 9 -3.72 -7.12 10.91
C THR A 9 -5.25 -7.17 10.98
N LEU A 10 -5.82 -8.29 11.44
CA LEU A 10 -7.28 -8.42 11.62
C LEU A 10 -7.81 -7.48 12.72
N ALA A 11 -7.09 -7.38 13.84
CA ALA A 11 -7.44 -6.46 14.92
C ALA A 11 -7.45 -5.01 14.43
N ARG A 12 -6.52 -4.63 13.54
CA ARG A 12 -6.45 -3.30 12.92
C ARG A 12 -7.66 -3.02 12.02
N ILE A 13 -8.06 -3.99 11.20
CA ILE A 13 -9.25 -3.87 10.36
C ILE A 13 -10.50 -3.67 11.24
N LEU A 14 -10.62 -4.41 12.34
CA LEU A 14 -11.75 -4.30 13.26
C LEU A 14 -11.72 -3.00 14.09
N SER A 15 -10.54 -2.49 14.44
CA SER A 15 -10.41 -1.24 15.21
C SER A 15 -10.59 0.01 14.34
N SER A 16 -10.31 -0.06 13.04
CA SER A 16 -10.46 1.06 12.09
C SER A 16 -11.85 1.74 12.15
N PRO A 17 -12.99 1.03 12.02
CA PRO A 17 -14.32 1.66 12.14
C PRO A 17 -14.60 2.22 13.55
N LEU A 18 -13.99 1.65 14.60
CA LEU A 18 -14.09 2.23 15.95
C LEU A 18 -13.37 3.57 16.01
N LEU A 19 -12.19 3.70 15.39
CA LEU A 19 -11.49 4.99 15.27
C LEU A 19 -12.33 6.01 14.50
N ALA A 20 -13.01 5.57 13.42
CA ALA A 20 -13.91 6.45 12.68
C ALA A 20 -15.04 7.00 13.57
N GLY A 21 -15.66 6.13 14.36
CA GLY A 21 -16.70 6.52 15.32
C GLY A 21 -16.19 7.47 16.40
N LEU A 22 -14.98 7.26 16.92
CA LEU A 22 -14.36 8.15 17.90
C LEU A 22 -14.10 9.54 17.33
N ILE A 23 -13.64 9.61 16.08
CA ILE A 23 -13.42 10.90 15.39
C ILE A 23 -14.77 11.61 15.25
N LEU A 24 -15.82 10.94 14.75
CA LEU A 24 -17.16 11.55 14.59
C LEU A 24 -17.78 12.04 15.90
N GLN A 25 -17.41 11.43 17.04
CA GLN A 25 -17.84 11.86 18.37
C GLN A 25 -16.99 13.03 18.93
N GLY A 26 -16.01 13.54 18.18
CA GLY A 26 -15.06 14.56 18.63
C GLY A 26 -14.05 14.06 19.68
N ARG A 27 -13.94 12.74 19.88
CA ARG A 27 -13.04 12.12 20.87
C ARG A 27 -11.63 11.93 20.29
N TYR A 28 -11.02 13.03 19.83
CA TYR A 28 -9.75 13.01 19.10
C TYR A 28 -8.58 12.43 19.89
N SER A 29 -8.56 12.56 21.21
CA SER A 29 -7.52 11.99 22.07
C SER A 29 -7.43 10.47 21.94
N TYR A 30 -8.57 9.78 21.94
CA TYR A 30 -8.65 8.34 21.75
C TYR A 30 -8.33 7.94 20.30
N ALA A 31 -8.70 8.77 19.32
CA ALA A 31 -8.36 8.53 17.92
C ALA A 31 -6.83 8.62 17.68
N VAL A 32 -6.16 9.63 18.24
CA VAL A 32 -4.69 9.76 18.19
C VAL A 32 -4.02 8.57 18.89
N MET A 33 -4.48 8.20 20.08
CA MET A 33 -3.94 7.04 20.80
C MET A 33 -4.13 5.74 20.02
N GLY A 34 -5.30 5.54 19.43
CA GLY A 34 -5.59 4.37 18.61
C GLY A 34 -4.76 4.31 17.32
N LEU A 35 -4.52 5.45 16.67
CA LEU A 35 -3.61 5.55 15.53
C LEU A 35 -2.17 5.21 15.94
N ALA A 36 -1.69 5.72 17.07
CA ALA A 36 -0.36 5.40 17.59
C ALA A 36 -0.21 3.90 17.89
N VAL A 37 -1.22 3.28 18.51
CA VAL A 37 -1.25 1.82 18.75
C VAL A 37 -1.26 1.05 17.43
N ALA A 38 -2.04 1.46 16.44
CA ALA A 38 -2.09 0.80 15.13
C ALA A 38 -0.74 0.87 14.41
N ALA A 39 -0.10 2.04 14.39
CA ALA A 39 1.22 2.23 13.79
C ALA A 39 2.31 1.44 14.53
N GLY A 40 2.28 1.42 15.87
CA GLY A 40 3.21 0.63 16.67
C GLY A 40 3.03 -0.89 16.46
N SER A 41 1.79 -1.33 16.26
CA SER A 41 1.47 -2.73 16.01
C SER A 41 1.99 -3.20 14.65
N ASP A 42 1.91 -2.37 13.60
CA ASP A 42 2.49 -2.65 12.27
C ASP A 42 4.01 -2.74 12.27
N TRP A 43 4.65 -1.87 13.07
CA TRP A 43 6.09 -1.96 13.21
C TRP A 43 6.52 -3.25 13.92
N LEU A 44 5.75 -3.64 14.95
CA LEU A 44 6.01 -4.84 15.73
C LEU A 44 5.74 -6.13 14.94
N ASP A 45 4.62 -6.21 14.21
CA ASP A 45 4.28 -7.39 13.40
C ASP A 45 5.27 -7.59 12.24
N GLY A 46 5.72 -6.51 11.59
CA GLY A 46 6.74 -6.54 10.55
C GLY A 46 8.12 -6.96 11.07
N HIS A 47 8.46 -6.58 12.31
CA HIS A 47 9.69 -7.02 12.97
C HIS A 47 9.65 -8.52 13.33
N ILE A 48 8.53 -8.97 13.90
CA ILE A 48 8.32 -10.39 14.26
C ILE A 48 8.29 -11.27 13.00
N ALA A 49 7.60 -10.84 11.93
CA ALA A 49 7.53 -11.59 10.68
C ALA A 49 8.91 -11.81 10.05
N LYS A 50 9.79 -10.80 10.09
CA LYS A 50 11.18 -10.91 9.61
C LYS A 50 12.05 -11.82 10.47
N ASN A 51 11.92 -11.73 11.79
CA ASN A 51 12.79 -12.48 12.69
C ASN A 51 12.38 -13.95 12.84
N TYR A 52 11.10 -14.28 12.68
CA TYR A 52 10.56 -15.63 12.87
C TYR A 52 10.24 -16.36 11.56
N ASN A 53 10.52 -15.76 10.40
CA ASN A 53 10.23 -16.32 9.07
C ASN A 53 8.76 -16.78 8.89
N GLN A 54 7.83 -16.16 9.65
CA GLN A 54 6.41 -16.49 9.67
C GLN A 54 5.63 -15.62 8.67
N SER A 55 6.04 -15.63 7.41
CA SER A 55 5.27 -14.98 6.34
C SER A 55 4.13 -15.89 5.90
N SER A 56 2.89 -15.43 6.09
CA SER A 56 1.72 -16.12 5.55
C SER A 56 1.26 -15.42 4.28
N VAL A 57 0.80 -16.20 3.31
CA VAL A 57 0.26 -15.64 2.06
C VAL A 57 -0.93 -14.73 2.32
N LEU A 58 -1.81 -15.13 3.24
CA LEU A 58 -2.96 -14.33 3.66
C LEU A 58 -2.52 -13.00 4.29
N GLY A 59 -1.53 -13.02 5.18
CA GLY A 59 -0.97 -11.81 5.81
C GLY A 59 -0.47 -10.82 4.78
N SER A 60 0.33 -11.28 3.80
CA SER A 60 0.87 -10.40 2.75
C SER A 60 -0.17 -9.65 1.92
N PHE A 61 -1.41 -10.17 1.86
CA PHE A 61 -2.54 -9.50 1.21
C PHE A 61 -3.36 -8.66 2.18
N LEU A 62 -3.51 -9.14 3.42
CA LEU A 62 -4.25 -8.43 4.47
C LEU A 62 -3.53 -7.16 4.92
N ASP A 63 -2.20 -7.12 4.95
CA ASP A 63 -1.47 -5.95 5.46
C ASP A 63 -1.74 -4.68 4.62
N PRO A 64 -1.57 -4.70 3.27
CA PRO A 64 -1.91 -3.53 2.45
C PRO A 64 -3.41 -3.19 2.46
N LEU A 65 -4.28 -4.18 2.70
CA LEU A 65 -5.72 -3.95 2.82
C LEU A 65 -6.04 -3.24 4.13
N ALA A 66 -5.47 -3.70 5.25
CA ALA A 66 -5.66 -3.13 6.56
C ALA A 66 -5.20 -1.67 6.61
N ASP A 67 -4.06 -1.35 5.99
CA ASP A 67 -3.56 0.02 5.89
C ASP A 67 -4.55 0.92 5.15
N LYS A 68 -5.15 0.44 4.07
CA LYS A 68 -6.11 1.21 3.27
C LYS A 68 -7.45 1.39 3.98
N VAL A 69 -7.90 0.37 4.72
CA VAL A 69 -9.07 0.47 5.59
C VAL A 69 -8.82 1.49 6.71
N LEU A 70 -7.64 1.48 7.34
CA LEU A 70 -7.27 2.45 8.37
C LEU A 70 -7.25 3.87 7.81
N VAL A 71 -6.56 4.10 6.68
CA VAL A 71 -6.52 5.41 6.01
C VAL A 71 -7.93 5.91 5.70
N ALA A 72 -8.80 5.06 5.15
CA ALA A 72 -10.18 5.44 4.86
C ALA A 72 -10.99 5.75 6.13
N ALA A 73 -10.85 4.94 7.17
CA ALA A 73 -11.54 5.11 8.44
C ALA A 73 -11.14 6.39 9.18
N LEU A 74 -9.93 6.91 8.94
CA LEU A 74 -9.50 8.20 9.47
C LEU A 74 -9.90 9.36 8.54
N ALA A 75 -9.64 9.21 7.24
CA ALA A 75 -9.82 10.29 6.27
C ALA A 75 -11.29 10.70 6.10
N VAL A 76 -12.21 9.74 6.02
CA VAL A 76 -13.64 9.99 5.81
C VAL A 76 -14.25 10.86 6.93
N PRO A 77 -14.15 10.50 8.22
CA PRO A 77 -14.75 11.29 9.29
C PRO A 77 -14.01 12.61 9.54
N LEU A 78 -12.70 12.69 9.26
CA LEU A 78 -11.96 13.96 9.31
C LEU A 78 -12.44 14.94 8.24
N ALA A 79 -12.63 14.47 7.00
CA ALA A 79 -13.18 15.31 5.94
C ALA A 79 -14.65 15.69 6.21
N PHE A 80 -15.44 14.77 6.77
CA PHE A 80 -16.82 15.05 7.16
C PHE A 80 -16.93 16.16 8.21
N GLN A 81 -15.95 16.26 9.11
CA GLN A 81 -15.85 17.34 10.09
C GLN A 81 -15.13 18.59 9.57
N GLY A 82 -14.75 18.63 8.29
CA GLY A 82 -14.05 19.77 7.69
C GLY A 82 -12.59 19.91 8.13
N LEU A 83 -12.01 18.90 8.79
CA LEU A 83 -10.62 18.92 9.25
C LEU A 83 -9.62 18.64 8.13
N ILE A 84 -10.08 18.03 7.03
CA ILE A 84 -9.30 17.77 5.81
C ILE A 84 -10.12 18.23 4.61
N PRO A 85 -9.50 18.82 3.57
CA PRO A 85 -10.22 19.16 2.34
C PRO A 85 -10.88 17.94 1.68
N THR A 86 -12.19 18.01 1.42
CA THR A 86 -12.93 16.97 0.71
C THR A 86 -12.33 16.57 -0.64
N PRO A 87 -11.76 17.50 -1.46
CA PRO A 87 -11.07 17.12 -2.69
C PRO A 87 -9.89 16.17 -2.45
N LEU A 88 -9.14 16.36 -1.35
CA LEU A 88 -8.03 15.47 -1.00
C LEU A 88 -8.54 14.07 -0.65
N LEU A 89 -9.63 13.97 0.11
CA LEU A 89 -10.28 12.68 0.42
C LEU A 89 -10.62 11.92 -0.87
N VAL A 90 -11.30 12.58 -1.81
CA VAL A 90 -11.76 11.96 -3.06
C VAL A 90 -10.58 11.45 -3.87
N VAL A 91 -9.51 12.24 -3.99
CA VAL A 91 -8.29 11.87 -4.71
C VAL A 91 -7.59 10.68 -4.06
N VAL A 92 -7.44 10.68 -2.73
CA VAL A 92 -6.80 9.61 -1.97
C VAL A 92 -7.59 8.30 -2.08
N LEU A 93 -8.88 8.32 -1.79
CA LEU A 93 -9.72 7.12 -1.86
C LEU A 93 -9.87 6.60 -3.29
N GLY A 94 -10.04 7.50 -4.27
CA GLY A 94 -10.15 7.12 -5.68
C GLY A 94 -8.89 6.40 -6.15
N ARG A 95 -7.71 6.95 -5.87
CA ARG A 95 -6.43 6.32 -6.22
C ARG A 95 -6.25 4.97 -5.53
N ASP A 96 -6.58 4.88 -4.25
CA ASP A 96 -6.42 3.64 -3.49
C ASP A 96 -7.38 2.54 -3.96
N ALA A 97 -8.62 2.90 -4.28
CA ALA A 97 -9.57 1.99 -4.92
C ALA A 97 -9.09 1.53 -6.31
N LEU A 98 -8.50 2.43 -7.11
CA LEU A 98 -7.90 2.08 -8.41
C LEU A 98 -6.74 1.08 -8.26
N LEU A 99 -5.88 1.26 -7.26
CA LEU A 99 -4.77 0.32 -7.03
C LEU A 99 -5.26 -1.05 -6.55
N ILE A 100 -6.18 -1.09 -5.58
CA ILE A 100 -6.73 -2.34 -5.06
C ILE A 100 -7.51 -3.06 -6.16
N GLY A 101 -8.41 -2.35 -6.83
CA GLY A 101 -9.23 -2.88 -7.93
C GLY A 101 -8.41 -3.33 -9.13
N GLY A 102 -7.45 -2.53 -9.58
CA GLY A 102 -6.55 -2.89 -10.68
C GLY A 102 -5.70 -4.12 -10.36
N SER A 103 -5.25 -4.26 -9.11
CA SER A 103 -4.53 -5.43 -8.63
C SER A 103 -5.41 -6.68 -8.59
N PHE A 104 -6.66 -6.53 -8.14
CA PHE A 104 -7.65 -7.60 -8.07
C PHE A 104 -8.05 -8.10 -9.47
N ILE A 105 -8.33 -7.20 -10.43
CA ILE A 105 -8.67 -7.55 -11.81
C ILE A 105 -7.52 -8.29 -12.49
N LYS A 106 -6.28 -7.78 -12.38
CA LYS A 106 -5.10 -8.47 -12.95
C LYS A 106 -4.90 -9.86 -12.36
N ARG A 107 -5.25 -10.06 -11.10
CA ARG A 107 -5.19 -11.38 -10.45
C ARG A 107 -6.25 -12.33 -11.02
N LEU A 108 -7.47 -11.84 -11.27
CA LEU A 108 -8.52 -12.65 -11.90
C LEU A 108 -8.14 -13.06 -13.34
N GLN A 109 -7.48 -12.19 -14.09
CA GLN A 109 -7.09 -12.47 -15.48
C GLN A 109 -5.87 -13.39 -15.62
N ASN A 110 -4.84 -13.24 -14.77
CA ASN A 110 -3.58 -13.99 -14.86
C ASN A 110 -3.52 -15.25 -13.98
N ARG A 111 -4.67 -15.72 -13.49
CA ARG A 111 -4.76 -16.89 -12.61
C ARG A 111 -4.56 -18.19 -13.42
N PRO A 112 -3.59 -19.06 -13.07
CA PRO A 112 -3.53 -20.40 -13.63
C PRO A 112 -4.76 -21.21 -13.18
N ALA A 113 -5.38 -21.91 -14.13
CA ALA A 113 -6.61 -22.68 -13.88
C ALA A 113 -6.38 -23.69 -12.74
N GLY A 114 -7.23 -23.63 -11.69
CA GLY A 114 -7.21 -24.56 -10.56
C GLY A 114 -6.39 -24.14 -9.33
N ALA A 115 -5.55 -23.10 -9.40
CA ALA A 115 -4.80 -22.65 -8.22
C ALA A 115 -5.71 -21.96 -7.17
N PRO A 116 -5.52 -22.16 -5.85
CA PRO A 116 -6.24 -21.43 -4.81
C PRO A 116 -6.05 -19.90 -4.96
N PHE A 117 -7.09 -19.11 -4.66
CA PHE A 117 -7.04 -17.64 -4.81
C PHE A 117 -5.86 -17.01 -4.05
N PHE A 118 -5.62 -17.54 -2.84
CA PHE A 118 -4.55 -17.15 -1.92
C PHE A 118 -3.29 -18.03 -2.04
N ASP A 119 -2.99 -18.60 -3.20
CA ASP A 119 -1.71 -19.29 -3.40
C ASP A 119 -0.69 -18.36 -4.06
N THR A 120 0.34 -17.98 -3.30
CA THR A 120 1.46 -17.13 -3.77
C THR A 120 2.66 -17.97 -4.22
N SER A 121 2.63 -19.30 -4.05
CA SER A 121 3.77 -20.19 -4.30
C SER A 121 4.06 -20.40 -5.80
N SER A 122 3.01 -20.44 -6.64
CA SER A 122 3.13 -20.56 -8.11
C SER A 122 3.02 -19.22 -8.84
N SER A 123 2.86 -18.15 -8.08
CA SER A 123 2.50 -16.85 -8.59
C SER A 123 3.78 -16.06 -8.84
N ALA A 124 4.24 -16.04 -10.10
CA ALA A 124 5.11 -15.00 -10.66
C ALA A 124 4.41 -13.62 -10.67
N THR A 125 3.69 -13.30 -9.61
CA THR A 125 2.65 -12.29 -9.50
C THR A 125 3.07 -11.36 -8.37
N PHE A 126 3.08 -10.07 -8.67
CA PHE A 126 3.35 -9.00 -7.72
C PHE A 126 4.81 -8.69 -7.37
N GLN A 127 5.69 -8.63 -8.38
CA GLN A 127 6.69 -7.56 -8.36
C GLN A 127 6.04 -6.29 -8.92
N ILE A 128 5.17 -5.65 -8.14
CA ILE A 128 5.02 -4.20 -8.29
C ILE A 128 6.39 -3.67 -7.91
N THR A 129 7.24 -3.40 -8.90
CA THR A 129 8.48 -2.65 -8.68
C THR A 129 8.09 -1.44 -7.85
N PRO A 130 8.58 -1.35 -6.60
CA PRO A 130 8.09 -0.36 -5.66
C PRO A 130 8.38 1.01 -6.27
N ASN A 131 7.34 1.64 -6.82
CA ASN A 131 7.49 2.96 -7.37
C ASN A 131 7.69 3.88 -6.17
N LEU A 132 8.83 4.57 -6.10
CA LEU A 132 9.22 5.41 -4.96
C LEU A 132 8.12 6.43 -4.64
N LEU A 133 7.42 6.90 -5.69
CA LEU A 133 6.23 7.74 -5.64
C LEU A 133 5.09 7.17 -4.78
N SER A 134 4.86 5.86 -4.82
CA SER A 134 3.78 5.22 -4.05
C SER A 134 4.09 5.17 -2.55
N LYS A 135 5.36 4.99 -2.20
CA LYS A 135 5.83 5.02 -0.80
C LYS A 135 5.74 6.43 -0.23
N ILE A 136 6.31 7.41 -0.95
CA ILE A 136 6.25 8.83 -0.57
C ILE A 136 4.80 9.26 -0.37
N ASN A 137 3.92 8.94 -1.31
CA ASN A 137 2.51 9.29 -1.22
C ASN A 137 1.83 8.68 0.02
N THR A 138 2.09 7.42 0.32
CA THR A 138 1.50 6.75 1.49
C THR A 138 2.00 7.37 2.79
N THR A 139 3.29 7.69 2.88
CA THR A 139 3.85 8.42 4.02
C THR A 139 3.20 9.79 4.17
N LEU A 140 3.07 10.56 3.08
CA LEU A 140 2.42 11.86 3.09
C LEU A 140 0.94 11.78 3.53
N GLN A 141 0.21 10.76 3.08
CA GLN A 141 -1.17 10.52 3.52
C GLN A 141 -1.26 10.29 5.04
N PHE A 142 -0.42 9.41 5.60
CA PHE A 142 -0.39 9.20 7.05
C PHE A 142 0.04 10.45 7.81
N THR A 143 1.00 11.23 7.28
CA THR A 143 1.40 12.51 7.87
C THR A 143 0.23 13.49 7.91
N VAL A 144 -0.51 13.66 6.81
CA VAL A 144 -1.69 14.55 6.77
C VAL A 144 -2.75 14.11 7.77
N LEU A 145 -3.06 12.81 7.84
CA LEU A 145 -4.07 12.28 8.76
C LEU A 145 -3.67 12.48 10.22
N THR A 146 -2.40 12.21 10.54
CA THR A 146 -1.86 12.42 11.89
C THR A 146 -1.89 13.90 12.24
N PHE A 147 -1.45 14.77 11.33
CA PHE A 147 -1.47 16.21 11.52
C PHE A 147 -2.88 16.74 11.74
N ALA A 148 -3.86 16.30 10.92
CA ALA A 148 -5.25 16.70 11.05
C ALA A 148 -5.85 16.30 12.41
N LEU A 149 -5.53 15.10 12.91
CA LEU A 149 -5.93 14.66 14.25
C LEU A 149 -5.26 15.47 15.36
N CYS A 150 -3.97 15.78 15.22
CA CYS A 150 -3.25 16.64 16.15
C CYS A 150 -3.88 18.05 16.18
N ARG A 151 -4.21 18.60 15.00
CA ARG A 151 -4.92 19.88 14.87
C ARG A 151 -6.28 19.86 15.57
N ALA A 152 -7.04 18.79 15.39
CA ALA A 152 -8.32 18.61 16.06
C ALA A 152 -8.19 18.42 17.59
N LEU A 153 -7.10 17.79 18.05
CA LEU A 153 -6.85 17.54 19.47
C LEU A 153 -6.37 18.80 20.22
N TRP A 154 -5.39 19.51 19.66
CA TRP A 154 -4.76 20.65 20.32
C TRP A 154 -5.41 21.99 19.97
N GLY A 155 -6.18 22.08 18.88
CA GLY A 155 -6.88 23.30 18.48
C GLY A 155 -5.95 24.52 18.46
N ASP A 156 -6.32 25.57 19.20
CA ASP A 156 -5.58 26.84 19.28
C ASP A 156 -4.23 26.75 20.01
N ALA A 157 -3.92 25.60 20.66
CA ALA A 157 -2.64 25.40 21.31
C ALA A 157 -1.48 25.12 20.32
N ILE A 158 -1.79 24.89 19.04
CA ILE A 158 -0.77 24.70 18.01
C ILE A 158 -0.19 26.06 17.58
N PRO A 159 1.13 26.21 17.52
CA PRO A 159 1.74 27.42 17.00
C PRO A 159 1.26 27.73 15.57
N ALA A 160 0.88 28.98 15.30
CA ALA A 160 0.36 29.38 13.97
C ALA A 160 1.30 28.98 12.82
N ALA A 161 2.62 29.12 13.02
CA ALA A 161 3.63 28.71 12.05
C ALA A 161 3.59 27.20 11.71
N VAL A 162 3.15 26.36 12.65
CA VAL A 162 2.95 24.93 12.41
C VAL A 162 1.64 24.72 11.67
N ASP A 163 0.57 25.43 12.06
CA ASP A 163 -0.74 25.32 11.44
C ASP A 163 -0.77 25.70 9.95
N GLU A 164 0.00 26.74 9.57
CA GLU A 164 0.17 27.19 8.18
C GLU A 164 0.79 26.12 7.26
N VAL A 165 1.53 25.15 7.82
CA VAL A 165 2.14 24.06 7.03
C VAL A 165 1.11 23.05 6.54
N PHE A 166 -0.07 22.98 7.17
CA PHE A 166 -1.05 21.94 6.90
C PHE A 166 -1.66 22.03 5.49
N GLU A 167 -2.02 23.22 5.03
CA GLU A 167 -2.60 23.41 3.70
C GLU A 167 -1.62 23.08 2.56
N PRO A 168 -0.36 23.59 2.56
CA PRO A 168 0.67 23.17 1.61
C PRO A 168 0.91 21.65 1.63
N LEU A 169 0.89 21.03 2.81
CA LEU A 169 1.06 19.58 2.94
C LEU A 169 -0.10 18.82 2.29
N CYS A 170 -1.33 19.30 2.44
CA CYS A 170 -2.51 18.74 1.76
C CYS A 170 -2.37 18.83 0.23
N TRP A 171 -1.94 19.98 -0.30
CA TRP A 171 -1.71 20.17 -1.74
C TRP A 171 -0.60 19.25 -2.26
N LEU A 172 0.52 19.15 -1.54
CA LEU A 172 1.61 18.25 -1.89
C LEU A 172 1.15 16.78 -1.91
N THR A 173 0.37 16.38 -0.91
CA THR A 173 -0.20 15.03 -0.82
C THR A 173 -1.18 14.74 -1.95
N GLY A 174 -2.04 15.70 -2.27
CA GLY A 174 -2.96 15.60 -3.41
C GLY A 174 -2.21 15.49 -4.74
N GLY A 175 -1.24 16.36 -4.97
CA GLY A 175 -0.42 16.36 -6.19
C GLY A 175 0.38 15.06 -6.38
N THR A 176 1.01 14.56 -5.31
CA THR A 176 1.73 13.28 -5.35
C THR A 176 0.78 12.09 -5.51
N THR A 177 -0.43 12.14 -4.93
CA THR A 177 -1.46 11.10 -5.14
C THR A 177 -1.88 11.04 -6.60
N VAL A 178 -2.23 12.18 -7.21
CA VAL A 178 -2.61 12.26 -8.63
C VAL A 178 -1.46 11.79 -9.52
N GLY A 179 -0.24 12.29 -9.30
CA GLY A 179 0.94 11.86 -10.06
C GLY A 179 1.21 10.36 -9.93
N SER A 180 1.03 9.78 -8.74
CA SER A 180 1.17 8.33 -8.54
C SER A 180 0.08 7.52 -9.25
N GLY A 181 -1.15 8.04 -9.31
CA GLY A 181 -2.27 7.42 -10.02
C GLY A 181 -2.07 7.45 -11.54
N LEU A 182 -1.65 8.59 -12.08
CA LEU A 182 -1.36 8.75 -13.51
C LEU A 182 -0.21 7.85 -13.97
N THR A 183 0.87 7.75 -13.19
CA THR A 183 1.98 6.84 -13.51
C THR A 183 1.57 5.36 -13.50
N TYR A 184 0.61 4.97 -12.66
CA TYR A 184 0.03 3.63 -12.69
C TYR A 184 -0.78 3.38 -13.96
N LEU A 185 -1.61 4.34 -14.37
CA LEU A 185 -2.44 4.24 -15.58
C LEU A 185 -1.61 4.33 -16.88
N ALA A 186 -0.56 5.14 -16.90
CA ALA A 186 0.27 5.41 -18.08
C ALA A 186 1.23 4.26 -18.48
N GLY A 187 1.30 3.16 -17.71
CA GLY A 187 1.86 1.90 -18.23
C GLY A 187 3.36 1.66 -18.05
N ASP A 188 4.08 2.45 -17.23
CA ASP A 188 5.49 2.16 -16.91
C ASP A 188 5.70 0.86 -16.09
N GLY A 189 4.61 0.31 -15.55
CA GLY A 189 4.61 -1.03 -14.94
C GLY A 189 4.34 -2.19 -15.92
N THR A 190 3.96 -1.94 -17.17
CA THR A 190 3.44 -3.01 -18.07
C THR A 190 4.26 -3.16 -19.36
N GLY A 191 4.73 -2.06 -19.97
CA GLY A 191 5.48 -2.12 -21.24
C GLY A 191 6.94 -2.56 -21.09
N SER A 192 7.62 -2.16 -20.01
CA SER A 192 9.06 -2.44 -19.84
C SER A 192 9.34 -3.88 -19.39
N LEU A 193 8.39 -4.53 -18.70
CA LEU A 193 8.52 -5.89 -18.18
C LEU A 193 8.37 -6.95 -19.27
N LEU A 194 7.42 -6.77 -20.20
CA LEU A 194 7.29 -7.63 -21.37
C LEU A 194 8.54 -7.53 -22.25
N ARG A 195 9.11 -6.33 -22.42
CA ARG A 195 10.34 -6.12 -23.19
C ARG A 195 11.59 -6.73 -22.52
N LYS A 196 11.71 -6.63 -21.18
CA LYS A 196 12.81 -7.26 -20.44
C LYS A 196 12.73 -8.78 -20.45
N ARG A 197 11.52 -9.36 -20.38
CA ARG A 197 11.32 -10.82 -20.39
C ARG A 197 11.56 -11.43 -21.77
N GLY A 198 11.08 -10.78 -22.84
CA GLY A 198 11.40 -11.21 -24.21
C GLY A 198 12.90 -11.19 -24.51
N LYS A 199 13.63 -10.21 -23.98
CA LYS A 199 15.10 -10.16 -24.12
C LYS A 199 15.80 -11.26 -23.30
N LYS A 200 15.36 -11.54 -22.07
CA LYS A 200 15.97 -12.55 -21.18
C LYS A 200 15.72 -13.98 -21.67
N GLU A 201 14.51 -14.27 -22.17
CA GLU A 201 14.16 -15.55 -22.79
C GLU A 201 14.89 -15.74 -24.14
N GLY A 202 15.04 -14.67 -24.93
CA GLY A 202 15.84 -14.68 -26.16
C GLY A 202 17.32 -14.99 -25.92
N ASP A 203 17.95 -14.32 -24.94
CA ASP A 203 19.36 -14.54 -24.59
C ASP A 203 19.62 -15.94 -24.02
N ALA A 204 18.69 -16.48 -23.22
CA ALA A 204 18.80 -17.84 -22.68
C ALA A 204 18.71 -18.90 -23.79
N ARG A 205 17.82 -18.69 -24.77
CA ARG A 205 17.66 -19.58 -25.93
C ARG A 205 18.90 -19.55 -26.83
N MET A 206 19.49 -18.37 -27.06
CA MET A 206 20.74 -18.23 -27.82
C MET A 206 21.92 -18.94 -27.15
N LYS A 207 22.07 -18.81 -25.83
CA LYS A 207 23.13 -19.47 -25.07
C LYS A 207 22.99 -20.99 -25.08
N ALA A 208 21.77 -21.52 -24.96
CA ALA A 208 21.52 -22.96 -25.04
C ALA A 208 21.88 -23.53 -26.43
N THR A 209 21.50 -22.84 -27.51
CA THR A 209 21.85 -23.23 -28.88
C THR A 209 23.35 -23.17 -29.13
N ALA A 210 24.05 -22.15 -28.60
CA ALA A 210 25.50 -22.02 -28.73
C ALA A 210 26.26 -23.09 -27.92
N ALA A 211 25.77 -23.45 -26.73
CA ALA A 211 26.34 -24.52 -25.92
C ALA A 211 26.17 -25.90 -26.57
N GLY A 212 25.00 -26.16 -27.17
CA GLY A 212 24.76 -27.40 -27.94
C GLY A 212 25.71 -27.58 -29.11
N ARG A 213 25.96 -26.52 -29.90
CA ARG A 213 26.92 -26.58 -31.02
C ARG A 213 28.36 -26.87 -30.59
N LYS A 214 28.82 -26.32 -29.46
CA LYS A 214 30.17 -26.58 -28.94
C LYS A 214 30.36 -28.02 -28.48
N ILE A 215 29.31 -28.67 -27.97
CA ILE A 215 29.38 -30.08 -27.54
C ILE A 215 29.44 -31.01 -28.75
N ASP A 216 28.74 -30.69 -29.84
CA ASP A 216 28.81 -31.46 -31.10
C ASP A 216 30.15 -31.28 -31.83
N GLU A 217 30.79 -30.11 -31.74
CA GLU A 217 32.14 -29.89 -32.30
C GLU A 217 33.24 -30.59 -31.51
N GLN A 218 33.09 -30.79 -30.19
CA GLN A 218 34.06 -31.54 -29.36
C GLN A 218 33.91 -33.06 -29.46
N ARG A 219 32.83 -33.56 -30.09
CA ARG A 219 32.57 -34.99 -30.33
C ARG A 219 32.99 -35.48 -31.72
N ARG A 220 33.51 -34.59 -32.58
CA ARG A 220 34.10 -34.91 -33.88
C ARG A 220 35.62 -34.81 -33.81
#